data_AF-A0A8J2X9B8-F1
#
_entry.id   AF-A0A8J2X9B8-F1
#
_cell.length_a   1.000
_cell.length_b   1.000
_cell.length_c   1.000
_cell.angle_alpha   90.00
_cell.angle_beta   90.00
_cell.angle_gamma   90.00
#
_symmetry.space_group_name_H-M   'P 1'
#
loop_
_entity.id
_entity.type
_entity.pdbx_description
1 polymer ?
#
loop_
_entity_poly.entity_id
_entity_poly.type
_entity_poly.pdbx_seq_one_letter_code
_entity_poly.pdbx_strand_id
1 'polypeptide(L)'
;MAREEKIRYLRLKQVFDKALNQSISTLKNWEKVSACFPEYASNRENAANLSNCQSQVIEFWTEICKREFEDILKERNVKEKLDELDELISEARERLRNLPRDDHGNGGVPSIDELSSAQLIDCNLYTQRINAAKELDKRLDKLNKINQHLEDKLEQLDCSIESEKKELSCLYDRFIGKSVDTMPDETLAQGLNDMLQELSESQSS
;
A
#
# COMPACT_ATOMS: atom_id res chain seq x y z
N MET A 1 2.29 -18.23 0.36
CA MET A 1 3.13 -17.26 -0.38
C MET A 1 4.57 -17.68 -0.18
N ALA A 2 5.13 -18.46 -1.11
CA ALA A 2 6.52 -18.87 -1.01
C ALA A 2 7.38 -17.65 -1.29
N ARG A 3 8.08 -17.12 -0.28
CA ARG A 3 9.27 -16.28 -0.52
C ARG A 3 10.26 -17.18 -1.24
N GLU A 4 10.22 -17.20 -2.57
CA GLU A 4 11.25 -17.88 -3.36
C GLU A 4 12.58 -17.21 -3.00
N GLU A 5 13.52 -18.03 -2.54
CA GLU A 5 14.75 -17.58 -1.91
C GLU A 5 15.62 -16.78 -2.90
N LYS A 6 16.30 -15.76 -2.38
CA LYS A 6 17.31 -14.97 -3.09
C LYS A 6 18.54 -15.84 -3.41
N ILE A 7 18.43 -16.66 -4.44
CA ILE A 7 19.37 -17.74 -4.75
C ILE A 7 20.48 -17.32 -5.71
N ARG A 8 20.22 -16.34 -6.59
CA ARG A 8 21.10 -16.07 -7.73
C ARG A 8 22.42 -15.45 -7.31
N TYR A 9 22.39 -14.50 -6.37
CA TYR A 9 23.60 -13.92 -5.78
C TYR A 9 24.45 -14.99 -5.09
N LEU A 10 23.81 -15.89 -4.32
CA LEU A 10 24.51 -16.99 -3.65
C LEU A 10 25.19 -17.93 -4.66
N ARG A 11 24.47 -18.31 -5.72
CA ARG A 11 25.03 -19.16 -6.79
C ARG A 11 26.17 -18.47 -7.52
N LEU A 12 26.09 -17.17 -7.78
CA LEU A 12 27.18 -16.41 -8.39
C LEU A 12 28.45 -16.49 -7.53
N LYS A 13 28.32 -16.28 -6.21
CA LYS A 13 29.44 -16.40 -5.27
C LYS A 13 30.02 -17.82 -5.24
N GLN A 14 29.17 -18.84 -5.21
CA GLN A 14 29.60 -20.25 -5.27
C GLN A 14 30.39 -20.56 -6.55
N VAL A 15 29.94 -20.06 -7.70
CA VAL A 15 30.63 -20.27 -8.98
C VAL A 15 31.99 -19.56 -8.97
N PHE A 16 32.06 -18.33 -8.44
CA PHE A 16 33.32 -17.61 -8.28
C PHE A 16 34.32 -18.36 -7.40
N ASP A 17 33.90 -18.76 -6.20
CA ASP A 17 34.76 -19.52 -5.27
C ASP A 17 35.22 -20.84 -5.90
N LYS A 18 34.34 -21.53 -6.63
CA LYS A 18 34.70 -22.76 -7.33
C LYS A 18 35.70 -22.50 -8.46
N ALA A 19 35.50 -21.46 -9.26
CA ALA A 19 36.40 -21.10 -10.35
C ALA A 19 37.80 -20.74 -9.81
N LEU A 20 37.87 -19.88 -8.79
CA LEU A 20 39.11 -19.49 -8.14
C LEU A 20 39.86 -20.71 -7.60
N ASN A 21 39.16 -21.60 -6.87
CA ASN A 21 39.76 -22.81 -6.32
C ASN A 21 40.28 -23.77 -7.39
N GLN A 22 39.58 -23.88 -8.53
CA GLN A 22 40.03 -24.69 -9.66
C GLN A 22 41.26 -24.08 -10.34
N SER A 23 41.29 -22.76 -10.52
CA SER A 23 42.43 -22.06 -11.11
C SER A 23 43.72 -22.21 -10.29
N ILE A 24 43.63 -22.18 -8.96
CA ILE A 24 44.80 -22.37 -8.08
C ILE A 24 45.14 -23.85 -7.83
N SER A 25 44.30 -24.79 -8.26
CA SER A 25 44.47 -26.23 -8.00
C SER A 25 45.79 -26.78 -8.55
N THR A 26 46.17 -26.36 -9.76
CA THR A 26 47.45 -26.75 -10.36
C THR A 26 48.63 -26.24 -9.57
N LEU A 27 48.54 -25.01 -9.05
CA LEU A 27 49.58 -24.40 -8.24
C LEU A 27 49.67 -25.02 -6.84
N LYS A 28 48.57 -25.56 -6.30
CA LYS A 28 48.54 -26.35 -5.05
C LYS A 28 49.25 -27.69 -5.19
N ASN A 29 49.38 -28.24 -6.39
CA ASN A 29 50.05 -29.51 -6.61
C ASN A 29 51.59 -29.33 -6.63
N TRP A 30 52.25 -29.78 -5.57
CA TRP A 30 53.71 -29.73 -5.44
C TRP A 30 54.45 -30.47 -6.56
N GLU A 31 53.93 -31.58 -7.07
CA GLU A 31 54.56 -32.34 -8.16
C GLU A 31 54.64 -31.50 -9.44
N LYS A 32 53.59 -30.72 -9.72
CA LYS A 32 53.56 -29.82 -10.88
C LYS A 32 54.53 -28.66 -10.71
N VAL A 33 54.62 -28.10 -9.50
CA VAL A 33 55.53 -26.99 -9.18
C VAL A 33 56.99 -27.45 -9.24
N SER A 34 57.33 -28.56 -8.60
CA SER A 34 58.69 -29.12 -8.59
C SER A 34 59.14 -29.62 -9.96
N ALA A 35 58.23 -30.17 -10.78
CA ALA A 35 58.55 -30.57 -12.15
C ALA A 35 58.95 -29.39 -13.07
N CYS A 36 58.51 -28.17 -12.76
CA CYS A 36 58.94 -26.97 -13.47
C CYS A 36 60.33 -26.48 -13.03
N PHE A 37 60.81 -26.90 -11.85
CA PHE A 37 62.09 -26.49 -11.27
C PHE A 37 62.89 -27.68 -10.71
N PRO A 38 63.18 -28.71 -11.52
CA PRO A 38 63.70 -29.99 -11.03
C PRO A 38 65.10 -29.85 -10.38
N GLU A 39 66.00 -29.09 -11.00
CA GLU A 39 67.36 -28.86 -10.47
C GLU A 39 67.33 -28.06 -9.17
N TYR A 40 66.47 -27.04 -9.08
CA TYR A 40 66.35 -26.19 -7.90
C TYR A 40 65.71 -26.96 -6.73
N ALA A 41 64.66 -27.75 -7.00
CA ALA A 41 63.93 -28.53 -6.01
C ALA A 41 64.70 -29.78 -5.52
N SER A 42 65.81 -30.14 -6.17
CA SER A 42 66.65 -31.28 -5.75
C SER A 42 67.36 -31.03 -4.41
N ASN A 43 67.64 -29.77 -4.08
CA ASN A 43 68.21 -29.37 -2.80
C ASN A 43 67.12 -29.16 -1.75
N ARG A 44 67.27 -29.75 -0.56
CA ARG A 44 66.27 -29.70 0.53
C ARG A 44 65.91 -28.27 0.96
N GLU A 45 66.91 -27.38 1.10
CA GLU A 45 66.68 -25.99 1.50
C GLU A 45 65.94 -25.20 0.41
N ASN A 46 66.32 -25.41 -0.85
CA ASN A 46 65.68 -24.77 -2.00
C ASN A 46 64.25 -25.25 -2.21
N ALA A 47 63.98 -26.55 -1.99
CA ALA A 47 62.64 -27.11 -2.01
C ALA A 47 61.74 -26.49 -0.93
N ALA A 48 62.26 -26.29 0.29
CA ALA A 48 61.53 -25.61 1.36
C ALA A 48 61.21 -24.15 1.00
N ASN A 49 62.17 -23.43 0.40
CA ASN A 49 61.95 -22.06 -0.08
C ASN A 49 60.88 -22.01 -1.18
N LEU A 50 60.90 -22.96 -2.12
CA LEU A 50 59.91 -23.04 -3.20
C LEU A 50 58.51 -23.37 -2.66
N SER A 51 58.40 -24.24 -1.66
CA SER A 51 57.13 -24.56 -1.00
C SER A 51 56.56 -23.36 -0.21
N ASN A 52 57.43 -22.58 0.45
CA ASN A 52 57.04 -21.34 1.10
C ASN A 52 56.54 -20.31 0.07
N CYS A 53 57.26 -20.14 -1.04
CA CYS A 53 56.85 -19.26 -2.14
C CYS A 53 55.51 -19.68 -2.74
N GLN A 54 55.33 -20.98 -3.00
CA GLN A 54 54.06 -21.54 -3.48
C GLN A 54 52.90 -21.18 -2.54
N SER A 55 53.10 -21.37 -1.23
CA SER A 55 52.08 -21.07 -0.22
C SER A 55 51.73 -19.58 -0.18
N GLN A 56 52.74 -18.70 -0.20
CA GLN A 56 52.57 -17.25 -0.22
C GLN A 56 51.82 -16.78 -1.47
N VAL A 57 52.15 -17.32 -2.65
CA VAL A 57 51.46 -16.96 -3.90
C VAL A 57 50.00 -17.39 -3.85
N ILE A 58 49.70 -18.60 -3.36
CA ILE A 58 48.33 -19.10 -3.25
C ILE A 58 47.51 -18.22 -2.30
N GLU A 59 48.07 -17.87 -1.14
CA GLU A 59 47.42 -17.02 -0.14
C GLU A 59 47.14 -15.63 -0.70
N PHE A 60 48.19 -14.95 -1.18
CA PHE A 60 48.10 -13.61 -1.75
C PHE A 60 47.11 -13.53 -2.92
N TRP A 61 47.18 -14.48 -3.85
CA TRP A 61 46.26 -14.56 -4.98
C TRP A 61 44.82 -14.73 -4.51
N THR A 62 44.59 -15.63 -3.56
CA THR A 62 43.24 -15.91 -3.03
C THR A 62 42.64 -14.69 -2.34
N GLU A 63 43.43 -14.01 -1.51
CA GLU A 63 42.97 -12.82 -0.79
C GLU A 63 42.66 -11.65 -1.72
N ILE A 64 43.55 -11.36 -2.67
CA ILE A 64 43.34 -10.30 -3.65
C ILE A 64 42.11 -10.59 -4.49
N CYS A 65 42.01 -11.79 -5.09
CA CYS A 65 40.86 -12.11 -5.93
C CYS A 65 39.54 -12.00 -5.16
N LYS A 66 39.49 -12.46 -3.90
CA LYS A 66 38.29 -12.33 -3.06
C LYS A 66 37.95 -10.87 -2.77
N ARG A 67 38.95 -10.05 -2.43
CA ARG A 67 38.73 -8.63 -2.15
C ARG A 67 38.24 -7.88 -3.39
N GLU A 68 38.95 -7.99 -4.50
CA GLU A 68 38.60 -7.31 -5.75
C GLU A 68 37.20 -7.73 -6.23
N PHE A 69 36.85 -9.02 -6.09
CA PHE A 69 35.53 -9.50 -6.47
C PHE A 69 34.43 -8.90 -5.60
N GLU A 70 34.61 -8.88 -4.27
CA GLU A 70 33.65 -8.24 -3.36
C GLU A 70 33.51 -6.74 -3.64
N ASP A 71 34.59 -6.06 -4.00
CA ASP A 71 34.56 -4.64 -4.35
C ASP A 71 33.79 -4.39 -5.65
N ILE A 72 34.01 -5.22 -6.69
CA ILE A 72 33.23 -5.16 -7.94
C ILE A 72 31.74 -5.41 -7.67
N LEU A 73 31.41 -6.41 -6.85
CA LEU A 73 30.02 -6.74 -6.51
C LEU A 73 29.32 -5.57 -5.81
N LYS A 74 30.04 -4.84 -4.94
CA LYS A 74 29.54 -3.64 -4.27
C LYS A 74 29.40 -2.47 -5.23
N GLU A 75 30.44 -2.16 -6.01
CA GLU A 75 30.45 -1.02 -6.95
C GLU A 75 29.28 -1.12 -7.95
N ARG A 76 29.00 -2.32 -8.44
CA ARG A 76 27.94 -2.57 -9.43
C ARG A 76 26.57 -2.82 -8.81
N ASN A 77 26.50 -2.86 -7.48
CA ASN A 77 25.33 -3.19 -6.68
C ASN A 77 24.66 -4.51 -7.15
N VAL A 78 25.47 -5.54 -7.34
CA VAL A 78 25.04 -6.79 -7.98
C VAL A 78 24.04 -7.54 -7.11
N LYS A 79 24.21 -7.51 -5.78
CA LYS A 79 23.33 -8.22 -4.87
C LYS A 79 21.89 -7.74 -4.99
N GLU A 80 21.66 -6.43 -4.89
CA GLU A 80 20.32 -5.85 -4.99
C GLU A 80 19.68 -6.18 -6.35
N LYS A 81 20.42 -6.00 -7.44
CA LYS A 81 19.92 -6.30 -8.79
C LYS A 81 19.56 -7.77 -9.01
N LEU A 82 20.33 -8.71 -8.46
CA LEU A 82 20.04 -10.14 -8.60
C LEU A 82 18.88 -10.56 -7.69
N ASP A 83 18.76 -9.95 -6.51
CA ASP A 83 17.62 -10.13 -5.62
C ASP A 83 16.32 -9.62 -6.28
N GLU A 84 16.34 -8.40 -6.83
CA GLU A 84 15.23 -7.81 -7.58
C GLU A 84 14.87 -8.67 -8.80
N LEU A 85 15.86 -9.21 -9.50
CA LEU A 85 15.61 -10.11 -10.63
C LEU A 85 14.90 -11.40 -10.20
N ASP A 86 15.31 -12.01 -9.08
CA ASP A 86 14.65 -13.20 -8.56
C ASP A 86 13.20 -12.88 -8.14
N GLU A 87 12.95 -11.70 -7.56
CA GLU A 87 11.60 -11.19 -7.25
C GLU A 87 10.75 -11.01 -8.51
N LEU A 88 11.28 -10.34 -9.55
CA LEU A 88 10.58 -10.13 -10.83
C LEU A 88 10.24 -11.45 -11.54
N ILE A 89 11.15 -12.43 -11.51
CA ILE A 89 10.90 -13.76 -12.08
C ILE A 89 9.78 -14.47 -11.32
N SER A 90 9.78 -14.36 -9.98
CA SER A 90 8.73 -14.97 -9.15
C SER A 90 7.37 -14.35 -9.44
N GLU A 91 7.30 -13.02 -9.49
CA GLU A 91 6.09 -12.28 -9.84
C GLU A 91 5.58 -12.65 -11.24
N ALA A 92 6.47 -12.71 -12.23
CA ALA A 92 6.12 -13.11 -13.59
C ALA A 92 5.56 -14.54 -13.65
N ARG A 93 6.16 -15.49 -12.90
CA ARG A 93 5.64 -16.86 -12.78
C ARG A 93 4.27 -16.90 -12.12
N GLU A 94 4.04 -16.07 -11.11
CA GLU A 94 2.73 -15.96 -10.47
C GLU A 94 1.67 -15.40 -11.41
N ARG A 95 1.97 -14.30 -12.11
CA ARG A 95 1.10 -13.72 -13.14
C ARG A 95 0.75 -14.75 -14.22
N LEU A 96 1.72 -15.54 -14.67
CA LEU A 96 1.50 -16.61 -15.65
C LEU A 96 0.59 -17.73 -15.13
N ARG A 97 0.70 -18.10 -13.85
CA ARG A 97 -0.18 -19.11 -13.23
C ARG A 97 -1.61 -18.62 -13.07
N ASN A 98 -1.79 -17.33 -12.83
CA ASN A 98 -3.10 -16.72 -12.57
C ASN A 98 -3.81 -16.26 -13.85
N LEU A 99 -3.13 -16.27 -15.00
CA LEU A 99 -3.74 -15.91 -16.28
C LEU A 99 -4.75 -16.99 -16.71
N PRO A 100 -5.98 -16.62 -17.13
CA PRO A 100 -6.90 -17.57 -17.75
C PRO A 100 -6.20 -18.25 -18.93
N ARG A 101 -6.16 -19.59 -18.93
CA ARG A 101 -5.67 -20.35 -20.08
C ARG A 101 -6.73 -20.31 -21.16
N ASP A 102 -6.66 -19.30 -22.03
CA ASP A 102 -7.43 -19.34 -23.27
C ASP A 102 -6.89 -20.48 -24.15
N ASP A 103 -7.80 -21.25 -24.75
CA ASP A 103 -7.56 -22.46 -25.57
C ASP A 103 -6.75 -22.17 -26.86
N HIS A 104 -6.49 -20.90 -27.13
CA HIS A 104 -5.58 -20.42 -28.16
C HIS A 104 -4.30 -19.97 -27.45
N GLY A 105 -3.31 -20.87 -27.37
CA GLY A 105 -2.04 -20.71 -26.66
C GLY A 105 -1.10 -19.60 -27.18
N ASN A 106 -1.62 -18.39 -27.33
CA ASN A 106 -0.92 -17.21 -27.78
C ASN A 106 -1.44 -15.95 -27.06
N GLY A 107 -1.55 -16.00 -25.73
CA GLY A 107 -1.59 -14.80 -24.89
C GLY A 107 -0.19 -14.17 -24.78
N GLY A 108 0.46 -13.93 -25.92
CA GLY A 108 1.79 -13.35 -25.98
C GLY A 108 1.70 -11.90 -25.54
N VAL A 109 2.08 -11.62 -24.28
CA VAL A 109 2.39 -10.26 -23.86
C VAL A 109 3.49 -9.76 -24.81
N PRO A 110 3.26 -8.67 -25.58
CA PRO A 110 4.25 -8.18 -26.53
C PRO A 110 5.57 -7.91 -25.81
N SER A 111 6.68 -8.21 -26.48
CA SER A 111 8.00 -7.94 -25.92
C SER A 111 8.16 -6.43 -25.76
N ILE A 112 8.85 -5.98 -24.71
CA ILE A 112 9.02 -4.54 -24.42
C ILE A 112 9.63 -3.78 -25.62
N ASP A 113 10.49 -4.44 -26.38
CA ASP A 113 11.15 -3.88 -27.57
C ASP A 113 10.19 -3.65 -28.76
N GLU A 114 9.01 -4.26 -28.74
CA GLU A 114 7.96 -4.07 -29.74
C GLU A 114 7.04 -2.89 -29.39
N LEU A 115 7.13 -2.37 -28.15
CA LEU A 115 6.31 -1.25 -27.69
C LEU A 115 6.87 0.07 -28.20
N SER A 116 6.00 0.88 -28.81
CA SER A 116 6.30 2.26 -29.15
C SER A 116 6.50 3.12 -27.90
N SER A 117 7.30 4.18 -28.02
CA SER A 117 7.51 5.17 -26.94
C SER A 117 6.20 5.70 -26.36
N ALA A 118 5.18 5.94 -27.20
CA ALA A 118 3.85 6.37 -26.77
C ALA A 118 3.16 5.31 -25.89
N GLN A 119 3.25 4.03 -26.27
CA GLN A 119 2.66 2.92 -25.52
C GLN A 119 3.33 2.74 -24.16
N LEU A 120 4.66 2.91 -24.08
CA LEU A 120 5.39 2.88 -22.81
C LEU A 120 4.94 3.99 -21.85
N ILE A 121 4.79 5.22 -22.38
CA ILE A 121 4.31 6.37 -21.61
C ILE A 121 2.88 6.13 -21.13
N ASP A 122 2.00 5.64 -22.01
CA ASP A 122 0.61 5.35 -21.67
C ASP A 122 0.50 4.24 -20.61
N CYS A 123 1.29 3.18 -20.70
CA CYS A 123 1.35 2.13 -19.67
C CYS A 123 1.79 2.70 -18.31
N ASN A 124 2.77 3.61 -18.29
CA ASN A 124 3.23 4.23 -17.05
C ASN A 124 2.18 5.20 -16.47
N LEU A 125 1.57 6.01 -17.32
CA LEU A 125 0.47 6.91 -16.97
C LEU A 125 -0.75 6.14 -16.45
N TYR A 126 -1.01 4.95 -16.99
CA TYR A 126 -2.13 4.12 -16.59
C TYR A 126 -2.07 3.76 -15.09
N THR A 127 -0.91 3.34 -14.59
CA THR A 127 -0.71 3.06 -13.16
C THR A 127 -0.96 4.31 -12.30
N GLN A 128 -0.46 5.47 -12.73
CA GLN A 128 -0.70 6.73 -12.02
C GLN A 128 -2.18 7.12 -12.01
N ARG A 129 -2.87 6.98 -13.15
CA ARG A 129 -4.31 7.26 -13.29
C ARG A 129 -5.15 6.35 -12.40
N ILE A 130 -4.84 5.05 -12.32
CA ILE A 130 -5.51 4.12 -11.40
C ILE A 130 -5.34 4.56 -9.95
N ASN A 131 -4.12 4.92 -9.55
CA ASN A 131 -3.86 5.33 -8.18
C ASN A 131 -4.57 6.64 -7.83
N ALA A 132 -4.58 7.61 -8.76
CA ALA A 132 -5.32 8.85 -8.60
C ALA A 132 -6.84 8.62 -8.51
N ALA A 133 -7.40 7.75 -9.36
CA ALA A 133 -8.81 7.38 -9.31
C ALA A 133 -9.18 6.75 -7.96
N LYS A 134 -8.39 5.77 -7.48
CA LYS A 134 -8.60 5.15 -6.16
C LYS A 134 -8.54 6.15 -5.01
N GLU A 135 -7.68 7.15 -5.09
CA GLU A 135 -7.59 8.21 -4.07
C GLU A 135 -8.80 9.16 -4.15
N LEU A 136 -9.26 9.51 -5.33
CA LEU A 136 -10.47 10.31 -5.53
C LEU A 136 -11.72 9.57 -5.01
N ASP A 137 -11.85 8.28 -5.31
CA ASP A 137 -12.95 7.44 -4.81
C ASP A 137 -12.96 7.42 -3.28
N LYS A 138 -11.79 7.25 -2.65
CA LYS A 138 -11.68 7.31 -1.18
C LYS A 138 -12.12 8.66 -0.61
N ARG A 139 -11.81 9.77 -1.29
CA ARG A 139 -12.21 11.12 -0.86
C ARG A 139 -13.70 11.34 -1.04
N LEU A 140 -14.26 10.87 -2.15
CA LEU A 140 -15.69 10.93 -2.45
C LEU A 140 -16.47 10.12 -1.41
N ASP A 141 -16.01 8.92 -1.05
CA ASP A 141 -16.60 8.10 0.01
C ASP A 141 -16.58 8.81 1.37
N LYS A 142 -15.49 9.50 1.69
CA LYS A 142 -15.40 10.31 2.93
C LYS A 142 -16.39 11.46 2.91
N LEU A 143 -16.52 12.18 1.79
CA LEU A 143 -17.46 13.29 1.66
C LEU A 143 -18.91 12.81 1.75
N ASN A 144 -19.26 11.70 1.09
CA ASN A 144 -20.60 11.14 1.17
C ASN A 144 -20.97 10.75 2.61
N LYS A 145 -20.04 10.17 3.36
CA LYS A 145 -20.25 9.86 4.78
C LYS A 145 -20.45 11.11 5.64
N ILE A 146 -19.70 12.19 5.35
CA ILE A 146 -19.87 13.46 6.06
C ILE A 146 -21.22 14.10 5.72
N ASN A 147 -21.62 14.08 4.45
CA ASN A 147 -22.91 14.61 4.01
C ASN A 147 -24.08 13.86 4.65
N GLN A 148 -24.05 12.52 4.65
CA GLN A 148 -25.05 11.70 5.34
C GLN A 148 -25.13 12.05 6.83
N HIS A 149 -23.99 12.19 7.50
CA HIS A 149 -23.95 12.58 8.92
C HIS A 149 -24.50 13.99 9.18
N LEU A 150 -24.36 14.91 8.22
CA LEU A 150 -24.95 16.25 8.31
C LEU A 150 -26.46 16.23 8.06
N GLU A 151 -26.93 15.42 7.12
CA GLU A 151 -28.35 15.18 6.87
C GLU A 151 -29.02 14.60 8.12
N ASP A 152 -28.44 13.57 8.74
CA ASP A 152 -28.94 12.97 9.98
C ASP A 152 -29.08 14.01 11.11
N LYS A 153 -28.10 14.92 11.23
CA LYS A 153 -28.13 16.01 12.22
C LYS A 153 -29.22 17.04 11.94
N LEU A 154 -29.45 17.37 10.67
CA LEU A 154 -30.52 18.29 10.28
C LEU A 154 -31.88 17.68 10.61
N GLU A 155 -32.09 16.41 10.26
CA GLU A 155 -33.32 15.69 10.60
C GLU A 155 -33.56 15.62 12.12
N GLN A 156 -32.50 15.38 12.90
CA GLN A 156 -32.59 15.36 14.36
C GLN A 156 -32.98 16.74 14.93
N LEU A 157 -32.40 17.82 14.40
CA LEU A 157 -32.73 19.19 14.81
C LEU A 157 -34.16 19.56 14.43
N ASP A 158 -34.60 19.22 13.22
CA ASP A 158 -35.99 19.46 12.78
C ASP A 158 -37.00 18.70 13.67
N CYS A 159 -36.70 17.45 14.04
CA CYS A 159 -37.52 16.70 14.99
C CYS A 159 -37.58 17.38 16.36
N SER A 160 -36.46 17.93 16.84
CA SER A 160 -36.40 18.66 18.11
C SER A 160 -37.25 19.94 18.05
N ILE A 161 -37.14 20.71 16.97
CA ILE A 161 -37.89 21.95 16.77
C ILE A 161 -39.40 21.66 16.70
N GLU A 162 -39.82 20.66 15.96
CA GLU A 162 -41.23 20.28 15.88
C GLU A 162 -41.78 19.75 17.22
N SER A 163 -40.94 19.07 18.02
CA SER A 163 -41.30 18.68 19.39
C SER A 163 -41.48 19.90 20.30
N GLU A 164 -40.50 20.82 20.33
CA GLU A 164 -40.58 22.05 21.14
C GLU A 164 -41.77 22.92 20.73
N LYS A 165 -42.05 23.02 19.43
CA LYS A 165 -43.22 23.73 18.91
C LYS A 165 -44.53 23.09 19.38
N LYS A 166 -44.64 21.77 19.38
CA LYS A 166 -45.81 21.05 19.92
C LYS A 166 -45.94 21.29 21.43
N GLU A 167 -44.84 21.23 22.17
CA GLU A 167 -44.84 21.51 23.61
C GLU A 167 -45.30 22.93 23.92
N LEU A 168 -44.80 23.93 23.18
CA LEU A 168 -45.25 25.32 23.28
C LEU A 168 -46.74 25.47 22.95
N SER A 169 -47.23 24.79 21.91
CA SER A 169 -48.65 24.77 21.58
C SER A 169 -49.49 24.16 22.71
N CYS A 170 -49.04 23.05 23.31
CA CYS A 170 -49.71 22.44 24.44
C CYS A 170 -49.70 23.34 25.69
N LEU A 171 -48.59 24.05 25.95
CA LEU A 171 -48.51 25.03 27.03
C LEU A 171 -49.47 26.20 26.76
N TYR A 172 -49.51 26.71 25.53
CA TYR A 172 -50.45 27.75 25.12
C TYR A 172 -51.91 27.32 25.34
N ASP A 173 -52.29 26.13 24.89
CA ASP A 173 -53.64 25.58 25.08
C ASP A 173 -53.99 25.39 26.57
N ARG A 174 -53.00 25.01 27.38
CA ARG A 174 -53.15 24.82 28.83
C ARG A 174 -53.35 26.13 29.59
N PHE A 175 -52.65 27.19 29.21
CA PHE A 175 -52.66 28.46 29.95
C PHE A 175 -53.63 29.50 29.38
N ILE A 176 -53.92 29.48 28.08
CA ILE A 176 -54.69 30.52 27.37
C ILE A 176 -55.80 29.90 26.49
N GLY A 177 -55.45 28.91 25.67
CA GLY A 177 -56.21 28.57 24.46
C GLY A 177 -57.61 27.96 24.64
N LYS A 178 -57.96 27.39 25.81
CA LYS A 178 -59.32 26.86 26.04
C LYS A 178 -60.29 27.78 26.76
N SER A 179 -59.81 28.84 27.41
CA SER A 179 -60.66 29.77 28.16
C SER A 179 -61.06 31.01 27.34
N VAL A 180 -60.32 31.31 26.27
CA VAL A 180 -60.58 32.47 25.40
C VAL A 180 -61.44 32.10 24.19
N ASP A 181 -61.36 30.85 23.70
CA ASP A 181 -62.14 30.36 22.55
C ASP A 181 -63.44 29.64 22.93
N THR A 182 -63.69 29.38 24.22
CA THR A 182 -65.06 29.11 24.66
C THR A 182 -65.82 30.43 24.62
N MET A 183 -66.85 30.48 23.76
CA MET A 183 -67.87 31.53 23.78
C MET A 183 -68.21 31.90 25.23
N PRO A 184 -68.42 33.20 25.56
CA PRO A 184 -68.85 33.57 26.90
C PRO A 184 -70.06 32.71 27.24
N ASP A 185 -69.99 32.06 28.41
CA ASP A 185 -71.02 31.16 28.93
C ASP A 185 -72.39 31.76 28.59
N GLU A 186 -73.20 31.04 27.79
CA GLU A 186 -74.42 31.55 27.15
C GLU A 186 -75.40 32.11 28.21
N THR A 187 -75.29 31.58 29.43
CA THR A 187 -75.97 32.06 30.64
C THR A 187 -75.53 33.46 31.10
N LEU A 188 -74.25 33.78 31.00
CA LEU A 188 -73.68 35.10 31.31
C LEU A 188 -74.07 36.12 30.25
N ALA A 189 -74.08 35.73 28.98
CA ALA A 189 -74.53 36.58 27.89
C ALA A 189 -76.04 36.90 28.00
N GLN A 190 -76.86 35.90 28.34
CA GLN A 190 -78.29 36.07 28.55
C GLN A 190 -78.58 36.95 29.78
N GLY A 191 -77.90 36.71 30.90
CA GLY A 191 -78.07 37.52 32.12
C GLY A 191 -77.66 38.99 31.94
N LEU A 192 -76.65 39.27 31.09
CA LEU A 192 -76.25 40.63 30.76
C LEU A 192 -77.29 41.33 29.88
N ASN A 193 -77.96 40.58 29.00
CA ASN A 193 -79.02 41.07 28.13
C ASN A 193 -80.28 41.41 28.93
N ASP A 194 -80.66 40.55 29.87
CA ASP A 194 -81.80 40.77 30.76
C ASP A 194 -81.59 42.01 31.66
N MET A 195 -80.36 42.20 32.18
CA MET A 195 -79.99 43.41 32.94
C MET A 195 -80.04 44.70 32.12
N LEU A 196 -79.61 44.64 30.86
CA LEU A 196 -79.72 45.78 29.93
C LEU A 196 -81.17 46.11 29.63
N GLN A 197 -82.03 45.09 29.55
CA GLN A 197 -83.45 45.25 29.30
C GLN A 197 -84.15 45.94 30.48
N GLU A 198 -83.87 45.51 31.72
CA GLU A 198 -84.40 46.16 32.93
C GLU A 198 -83.96 47.63 33.07
N LEU A 199 -82.70 47.95 32.73
CA LEU A 199 -82.20 49.33 32.75
C LEU A 199 -82.88 50.21 31.69
N SER A 200 -83.26 49.64 30.55
CA SER A 200 -83.99 50.37 29.50
C SER A 200 -85.45 50.63 29.86
N GLU A 201 -86.07 49.69 30.57
CA GLU A 201 -87.46 49.79 31.04
C GLU A 201 -87.58 50.78 32.22
N SER A 202 -86.59 50.81 33.11
CA SER A 202 -86.55 51.75 34.24
C SER A 202 -86.15 53.18 33.86
N GLN A 203 -85.64 53.43 32.65
CA GLN A 203 -85.48 54.77 32.07
C GLN A 203 -86.72 55.27 31.31
N SER A 204 -87.72 54.41 31.08
CA SER A 204 -88.92 54.69 30.28
C SER A 204 -90.21 54.84 31.11
N SER A 205 -90.13 54.82 32.45
CA SER A 205 -91.20 55.14 33.41
C SER A 205 -90.87 56.40 34.20
#